data_AF-A0A151QQY8-F1
#
_entry.id   AF-A0A151QQY8-F1
#
_cell.length_a   1.000
_cell.length_b   1.000
_cell.length_c   1.000
_cell.angle_alpha   90.00
_cell.angle_beta   90.00
_cell.angle_gamma   90.00
#
_symmetry.space_group_name_H-M   'P 1'
#
loop_
_entity.id
_entity.type
_entity.pdbx_description
1 polymer ?
#
loop_
_entity_poly.entity_id
_entity_poly.type
_entity_poly.pdbx_seq_one_letter_code
_entity_poly.pdbx_strand_id
1 'polypeptide(L)' 'IRYTKNLINGEFVDAVSGKTFPTYDPRTGEVIANVAEGDQEDINRAVSAARKAFDEGPWPKMTPYV' A
#
# COMPACT_ATOMS: atom_id res chain seq x y z
N ILE A 1 0.27 15.46 6.40
CA ILE A 1 0.53 14.13 5.78
C ILE A 1 -0.20 14.09 4.43
N ARG A 2 0.48 13.67 3.34
CA ARG A 2 -0.06 13.72 1.97
C ARG A 2 -0.74 12.41 1.51
N TYR A 3 -0.33 11.27 2.08
CA TYR A 3 -0.87 9.96 1.74
C TYR A 3 -1.14 9.17 3.01
N THR A 4 -2.35 8.62 3.12
CA THR A 4 -2.80 7.81 4.26
C THR A 4 -3.48 6.51 3.81
N LYS A 5 -3.52 6.25 2.49
CA LYS A 5 -4.16 5.11 1.86
C LYS A 5 -3.16 4.00 1.55
N ASN A 6 -3.64 2.78 1.34
CA ASN A 6 -2.82 1.67 0.85
C ASN A 6 -2.40 1.95 -0.60
N LEU A 7 -1.16 1.60 -0.96
CA LEU A 7 -0.70 1.69 -2.35
C LEU A 7 -0.67 0.29 -2.96
N ILE A 8 -1.67 -0.04 -3.78
CA ILE A 8 -1.84 -1.36 -4.39
C ILE A 8 -1.97 -1.17 -5.91
N ASN A 9 -1.22 -1.96 -6.69
CA ASN A 9 -1.22 -1.89 -8.15
C ASN A 9 -0.90 -0.48 -8.73
N GLY A 10 -0.08 0.32 -8.01
CA GLY A 10 0.26 1.68 -8.42
C GLY A 10 -0.79 2.75 -8.07
N GLU A 11 -1.87 2.38 -7.39
CA GLU A 11 -2.98 3.27 -7.03
C GLU A 11 -3.18 3.38 -5.52
N PHE A 12 -3.56 4.57 -5.04
CA PHE A 12 -3.89 4.79 -3.64
C PHE A 12 -5.34 4.38 -3.36
N VAL A 13 -5.52 3.30 -2.62
CA VAL A 13 -6.82 2.69 -2.30
C VAL A 13 -7.06 2.68 -0.80
N ASP A 14 -8.32 2.87 -0.41
CA ASP A 14 -8.71 2.66 0.99
C ASP A 14 -8.63 1.17 1.34
N ALA A 15 -8.48 0.85 2.63
CA ALA A 15 -8.55 -0.53 3.09
C ALA A 15 -9.91 -1.13 2.73
N VAL A 16 -9.96 -2.42 2.36
CA VAL A 16 -11.23 -3.10 2.05
C VAL A 16 -12.22 -2.99 3.21
N SER A 17 -11.70 -3.14 4.43
CA SER A 17 -12.48 -3.06 5.66
C SER A 17 -12.99 -1.64 5.97
N GLY A 18 -12.46 -0.62 5.29
CA GLY A 18 -12.68 0.79 5.60
C GLY A 18 -12.03 1.25 6.90
N LYS A 19 -11.30 0.37 7.60
CA LYS A 19 -10.66 0.69 8.88
C LYS A 19 -9.41 1.54 8.67
N THR A 20 -9.13 2.36 9.68
CA THR A 20 -7.91 3.16 9.76
C THR A 20 -7.38 3.11 11.18
N PHE A 21 -6.07 3.19 11.36
CA PHE A 21 -5.43 3.27 12.67
C PHE A 21 -4.64 4.58 12.83
N PRO A 22 -4.63 5.18 14.03
CA PRO A 22 -3.89 6.40 14.29
C PRO A 22 -2.38 6.12 14.39
N THR A 23 -1.58 6.99 13.77
CA THR A 23 -0.14 7.10 14.00
C THR A 23 0.13 8.26 14.95
N TYR A 24 1.03 8.07 15.91
CA TYR A 24 1.27 9.01 17.01
C TYR A 24 2.68 9.62 16.91
N ASP A 25 2.84 10.88 17.31
CA ASP A 25 4.15 11.52 17.49
C ASP A 25 4.81 10.95 18.74
N PRO A 26 5.98 10.29 18.64
CA PRO A 26 6.64 9.70 19.80
C PRO A 26 7.11 10.74 20.83
N ARG A 27 7.16 12.03 20.48
CA ARG A 27 7.60 13.12 21.37
C ARG A 27 6.46 13.69 22.21
N THR A 28 5.25 13.76 21.66
CA THR A 28 4.09 14.42 22.31
C THR A 28 2.94 13.45 22.61
N GLY A 29 2.91 12.29 21.98
CA GLY A 29 1.80 11.34 22.07
C GLY A 29 0.57 11.76 21.26
N GLU A 30 0.63 12.86 20.52
CA GLU A 30 -0.49 13.36 19.72
C GLU A 30 -0.64 12.57 18.41
N VAL A 31 -1.87 12.52 17.88
CA VAL A 31 -2.16 11.85 16.61
C VAL A 31 -1.63 12.69 15.45
N ILE A 32 -0.79 12.08 14.61
CA ILE A 32 -0.27 12.71 13.38
C ILE A 32 -1.26 12.52 12.21
N ALA A 33 -1.78 11.30 12.02
CA ALA A 33 -2.77 10.94 11.00
C ALA A 33 -3.39 9.57 11.26
N ASN A 34 -4.53 9.30 10.61
CA ASN A 34 -5.11 7.96 10.52
C ASN A 34 -4.72 7.33 9.18
N VAL A 35 -4.09 6.16 9.20
CA VAL A 35 -3.63 5.42 8.03
C VAL A 35 -4.54 4.22 7.80
N ALA A 36 -4.80 3.87 6.54
CA ALA A 36 -5.58 2.70 6.15
C ALA A 36 -5.03 1.43 6.81
N GLU A 37 -5.91 0.67 7.46
CA GLU A 37 -5.57 -0.60 8.11
C GLU A 37 -5.74 -1.73 7.10
N GLY A 38 -4.65 -2.09 6.41
CA GLY A 38 -4.65 -3.22 5.49
C GLY A 38 -4.89 -4.55 6.22
N ASP A 39 -5.85 -5.32 5.74
CA ASP A 39 -6.16 -6.66 6.25
C ASP A 39 -5.75 -7.74 5.23
N GLN A 40 -6.07 -9.00 5.52
CA GLN A 40 -5.79 -10.15 4.65
C GLN A 40 -6.27 -9.94 3.22
N GLU A 41 -7.41 -9.29 3.01
CA GLU A 41 -7.92 -9.05 1.65
C GLU A 41 -7.11 -8.01 0.89
N ASP A 42 -6.66 -6.94 1.54
CA ASP A 42 -5.73 -5.96 0.95
C ASP A 42 -4.40 -6.63 0.58
N ILE A 43 -3.91 -7.53 1.44
CA ILE A 43 -2.69 -8.32 1.17
C ILE A 43 -2.91 -9.21 -0.06
N ASN A 44 -4.03 -9.92 -0.15
CA ASN A 44 -4.33 -10.77 -1.30
C ASN A 44 -4.37 -9.97 -2.61
N ARG A 45 -4.98 -8.78 -2.59
CA ARG A 45 -5.00 -7.86 -3.76
C ARG A 45 -3.59 -7.40 -4.13
N ALA A 46 -2.77 -7.02 -3.14
CA ALA A 46 -1.40 -6.61 -3.35
C ALA A 46 -0.54 -7.74 -3.95
N VAL A 47 -0.65 -8.95 -3.41
CA VAL A 47 0.07 -10.13 -3.92
C VAL A 47 -0.37 -10.49 -5.32
N SER A 48 -1.68 -10.47 -5.61
CA SER A 48 -2.19 -10.74 -6.96
C SER A 48 -1.67 -9.71 -7.98
N ALA A 49 -1.67 -8.41 -7.62
CA ALA A 49 -1.13 -7.35 -8.45
C ALA A 49 0.37 -7.52 -8.69
N ALA A 50 1.15 -7.81 -7.65
CA ALA A 50 2.59 -8.05 -7.76
C ALA A 50 2.89 -9.28 -8.62
N ARG A 51 2.12 -10.36 -8.46
CA ARG A 51 2.25 -11.58 -9.27
C ARG A 51 1.97 -11.30 -10.73
N LYS A 52 0.89 -10.58 -11.04
CA LYS A 52 0.58 -10.17 -12.41
C LYS A 52 1.68 -9.28 -13.00
N ALA A 53 2.19 -8.32 -12.24
CA ALA A 53 3.28 -7.45 -12.68
C ALA A 53 4.58 -8.23 -12.96
N PHE A 54 4.80 -9.34 -12.26
CA PHE A 54 5.93 -10.23 -12.51
C PHE A 54 5.68 -11.20 -13.68
N ASP A 55 4.51 -11.82 -13.77
CA ASP A 55 4.27 -12.83 -14.80
C ASP A 55 4.04 -12.19 -16.18
N GLU A 56 3.32 -11.06 -16.22
CA GLU A 56 2.88 -10.41 -17.47
C GLU A 56 3.52 -9.04 -17.71
N GLY A 57 3.96 -8.39 -16.64
CA GLY A 57 4.40 -7.00 -16.68
C GLY A 57 5.75 -6.78 -17.39
N PRO A 58 6.08 -5.51 -17.66
CA PRO A 58 7.33 -5.16 -18.30
C PRO A 58 8.52 -5.29 -17.34
N TRP A 59 8.29 -5.16 -16.03
CA TRP A 59 9.35 -5.08 -15.00
C TRP A 59 10.40 -6.20 -15.07
N PRO A 60 10.04 -7.50 -15.11
CA PRO A 60 11.05 -8.56 -15.19
C PRO A 60 11.72 -8.69 -16.57
N LYS A 61 11.17 -8.04 -17.60
CA LYS A 61 11.73 -8.00 -18.95
C LYS A 61 12.64 -6.79 -19.17
N MET A 62 12.68 -5.86 -18.22
CA MET A 62 13.56 -4.70 -18.30
C MET A 62 15.01 -5.14 -18.17
N THR A 63 15.85 -4.60 -19.05
CA THR A 63 17.30 -4.79 -18.95
C THR A 63 17.83 -3.99 -17.74
N PRO A 64 18.88 -4.48 -17.06
CA PRO A 64 19.45 -3.79 -15.90
C PRO A 64 20.10 -2.44 -16.25
N TYR A 65 20.29 -2.14 -17.55
CA TYR A 65 20.74 -0.86 -18.10
C TYR A 65 19.93 -0.51 -19.34
N VAL A 66 19.76 0.79 -19.60
CA VAL A 66 19.29 1.36 -20.87
C VAL A 66 20.41 1.40 -21.90
#